data_AF-A0A2S9FAD7-F1
#
_entry.id   AF-A0A2S9FAD7-F1
#
_cell.length_a   1.000
_cell.length_b   1.000
_cell.length_c   1.000
_cell.angle_alpha   90.00
_cell.angle_beta   90.00
_cell.angle_gamma   90.00
#
_symmetry.space_group_name_H-M   'P 1'
#
loop_
_entity.id
_entity.type
_entity.pdbx_description
1 polymer ?
#
loop_
_entity_poly.entity_id
_entity_poly.type
_entity_poly.pdbx_seq_one_letter_code
_entity_poly.pdbx_strand_id
1 'polypeptide(L)'
;MTTESPGTPAQQIAAGYAVEGVALELGTVIVDGMCDPTARVRIPLATLNRHGLVAGATGTGKTKSLQVLAEQLSTAGVPVVMADVKGDLSGLSRPGEPGDKVAQRAADTGDDWAPTGYPVEFLSLGTDGIGVPVRATITSFGPILLSKVLGLNQTQESTLGLIFHWADQQGLPLLDLKDLRSVIQFLTGDEGKPQLKALGAVSTTTAGVILRALVNLEAEGADTFFGEPELEPADLLRVDASGRGVITLLELGSQAARPVMFSTFLMWVLADLFTTLPEVGDLEKPKLVFVFDEAHLLFTDASKAFLEQVEQTVKLIRSKGVGVVFCTQMP
;
A
#
# COMPACT_ATOMS: atom_id res chain seq x y z
N MET A 1 20.16 45.40 -16.08
CA MET A 1 18.71 45.50 -15.85
C MET A 1 18.17 44.09 -15.87
N THR A 2 18.08 43.48 -14.69
CA THR A 2 17.44 42.18 -14.49
C THR A 2 15.95 42.33 -14.77
N THR A 3 15.44 41.57 -15.72
CA THR A 3 14.01 41.47 -16.01
C THR A 3 13.32 40.81 -14.82
N GLU A 4 12.81 41.61 -13.88
CA GLU A 4 11.85 41.14 -12.89
C GLU A 4 10.63 40.60 -13.65
N SER A 5 10.31 39.32 -13.41
CA SER A 5 9.13 38.69 -13.99
C SER A 5 7.89 39.44 -13.46
N PRO A 6 6.96 39.92 -14.33
CA PRO A 6 5.92 40.89 -13.97
C PRO A 6 4.79 40.36 -13.05
N GLY A 7 4.97 39.20 -12.43
CA GLY A 7 3.98 38.58 -11.55
C GLY A 7 4.20 38.87 -10.07
N THR A 8 3.14 38.76 -9.27
CA THR A 8 3.21 38.74 -7.80
C THR A 8 4.12 37.58 -7.32
N PRO A 9 4.66 37.60 -6.09
CA PRO A 9 5.43 36.47 -5.57
C PRO A 9 4.67 35.13 -5.65
N ALA A 10 3.35 35.17 -5.44
CA ALA A 10 2.49 34.00 -5.58
C ALA A 10 2.48 33.47 -7.02
N GLN A 11 2.33 34.35 -8.02
CA GLN A 11 2.37 33.98 -9.43
C GLN A 11 3.75 33.46 -9.88
N GLN A 12 4.83 33.99 -9.32
CA GLN A 12 6.19 33.50 -9.59
C GLN A 12 6.38 32.08 -9.08
N ILE A 13 5.85 31.75 -7.88
CA ILE A 13 5.87 30.37 -7.35
C ILE A 13 5.02 29.46 -8.24
N ALA A 14 3.78 29.86 -8.55
CA ALA A 14 2.87 29.07 -9.36
C ALA A 14 3.41 28.79 -10.78
N ALA A 15 4.18 29.70 -11.37
CA ALA A 15 4.84 29.48 -12.65
C ALA A 15 5.80 28.27 -12.64
N GLY A 16 6.40 27.94 -11.49
CA GLY A 16 7.22 26.73 -11.32
C GLY A 16 6.41 25.43 -11.30
N TYR A 17 5.10 25.52 -11.07
CA TYR A 17 4.13 24.42 -11.10
C TYR A 17 3.20 24.51 -12.32
N ALA A 18 3.60 25.27 -13.34
CA ALA A 18 2.91 25.30 -14.61
C ALA A 18 3.13 23.97 -15.33
N VAL A 19 2.04 23.30 -15.67
CA VAL A 19 2.05 21.97 -16.26
C VAL A 19 1.07 21.92 -17.42
N GLU A 20 1.46 21.22 -18.48
CA GLU A 20 0.58 20.91 -19.61
C GLU A 20 -0.13 19.58 -19.36
N GLY A 21 -1.36 19.45 -19.86
CA GLY A 21 -2.17 18.24 -19.70
C GLY A 21 -2.88 18.12 -18.35
N VAL A 22 -3.29 16.89 -18.01
CA VAL A 22 -4.08 16.61 -16.81
C VAL A 22 -3.16 16.58 -15.59
N ALA A 23 -3.58 17.26 -14.53
CA ALA A 23 -2.82 17.39 -13.29
C ALA A 23 -3.74 17.34 -12.08
N LEU A 24 -3.17 16.95 -10.93
CA LEU A 24 -3.79 17.16 -9.63
C LEU A 24 -3.60 18.62 -9.21
N GLU A 25 -4.67 19.23 -8.72
CA GLU A 25 -4.68 20.54 -8.06
C GLU A 25 -4.44 20.32 -6.56
N LEU A 26 -3.28 20.72 -6.03
CA LEU A 26 -2.97 20.55 -4.60
C LEU A 26 -3.46 21.72 -3.74
N GLY A 27 -3.63 22.88 -4.37
CA GLY A 27 -4.05 24.13 -3.73
C GLY A 27 -3.40 25.32 -4.40
N THR A 28 -3.33 26.42 -3.68
CA THR A 28 -2.85 27.72 -4.17
C THR A 28 -1.81 28.32 -3.24
N VAL A 29 -1.04 29.27 -3.76
CA VAL A 29 0.07 29.88 -3.04
C VAL A 29 -0.44 30.89 -2.01
N ILE A 30 0.11 30.82 -0.80
CA ILE A 30 -0.11 31.79 0.28
C ILE A 30 1.16 32.62 0.46
N VAL A 31 1.03 33.95 0.43
CA VAL A 31 2.10 34.91 0.73
C VAL A 31 1.58 35.89 1.76
N ASP A 32 2.31 36.04 2.88
CA ASP A 32 1.94 36.94 3.99
C ASP A 32 0.52 36.71 4.54
N GLY A 33 0.08 35.45 4.56
CA GLY A 33 -1.25 35.04 5.03
C GLY A 33 -2.40 35.33 4.04
N MET A 34 -2.10 35.86 2.86
CA MET A 34 -3.07 36.05 1.78
C MET A 34 -2.95 34.93 0.75
N CYS A 35 -4.08 34.30 0.45
CA CYS A 35 -4.17 33.27 -0.57
C CYS A 35 -4.49 33.91 -1.93
N ASP A 36 -3.76 33.53 -2.99
CA ASP A 36 -4.06 33.93 -4.35
C ASP A 36 -4.72 32.77 -5.11
N PRO A 37 -6.05 32.77 -5.33
CA PRO A 37 -6.76 31.66 -5.98
C PRO A 37 -6.34 31.44 -7.44
N THR A 38 -5.60 32.38 -8.04
CA THR A 38 -5.07 32.25 -9.41
C THR A 38 -3.68 31.62 -9.45
N ALA A 39 -2.98 31.57 -8.31
CA ALA A 39 -1.63 31.02 -8.18
C ALA A 39 -1.67 29.54 -7.78
N ARG A 40 -2.05 28.66 -8.72
CA ARG A 40 -2.24 27.22 -8.47
C ARG A 40 -0.94 26.43 -8.38
N VAL A 41 -0.94 25.42 -7.50
CA VAL A 41 0.12 24.42 -7.32
C VAL A 41 -0.40 23.07 -7.79
N ARG A 42 0.27 22.50 -8.79
CA ARG A 42 -0.21 21.33 -9.53
C ARG A 42 0.85 20.24 -9.66
N ILE A 43 0.39 18.99 -9.77
CA ILE A 43 1.24 17.83 -10.08
C ILE A 43 0.71 17.15 -11.34
N PRO A 44 1.50 17.04 -12.44
CA PRO A 44 1.06 16.33 -13.64
C PRO A 44 0.82 14.85 -13.32
N LEU A 45 -0.29 14.28 -13.81
CA LEU A 45 -0.63 12.88 -13.55
C LEU A 45 0.48 11.92 -14.00
N ALA A 46 1.09 12.19 -15.15
CA ALA A 46 2.21 11.41 -15.72
C ALA A 46 3.42 11.27 -14.77
N THR A 47 3.52 12.12 -13.74
CA THR A 47 4.62 12.07 -12.77
C THR A 47 4.30 11.25 -11.52
N LEU A 48 3.05 10.86 -11.29
CA LEU A 48 2.63 10.19 -10.05
C LEU A 48 3.14 8.75 -9.93
N ASN A 49 3.54 8.12 -11.04
CA ASN A 49 4.27 6.85 -10.99
C ASN A 49 5.73 6.99 -10.50
N ARG A 50 6.21 8.22 -10.24
CA ARG A 50 7.53 8.50 -9.65
C ARG A 50 7.49 8.54 -8.12
N HIS A 51 6.39 8.09 -7.54
CA HIS A 51 6.14 8.03 -6.11
C HIS A 51 6.03 9.41 -5.45
N GLY A 52 5.59 9.44 -4.20
CA GLY A 52 5.41 10.66 -3.42
C GLY A 52 5.54 10.42 -1.92
N LEU A 53 5.79 11.50 -1.19
CA LEU A 53 5.85 11.52 0.27
C LEU A 53 4.98 12.66 0.80
N VAL A 54 4.04 12.35 1.68
CA VAL A 54 3.21 13.29 2.43
C VAL A 54 3.61 13.20 3.90
N ALA A 55 4.42 14.15 4.36
CA ALA A 55 4.90 14.20 5.73
C ALA A 55 4.29 15.37 6.51
N GLY A 56 4.04 15.17 7.80
CA GLY A 56 3.56 16.23 8.69
C GLY A 56 3.04 15.72 10.03
N ALA A 57 3.02 16.58 11.06
CA ALA A 57 2.55 16.22 12.39
C ALA A 57 1.05 15.84 12.42
N THR A 58 0.57 15.29 13.54
CA THR A 58 -0.87 15.03 13.74
C THR A 58 -1.69 16.30 13.55
N GLY A 59 -2.82 16.20 12.85
CA GLY A 59 -3.73 17.33 12.67
C GLY A 59 -3.30 18.38 11.63
N THR A 60 -2.16 18.22 10.95
CA THR A 60 -1.72 19.16 9.89
C THR A 60 -2.46 18.98 8.55
N GLY A 61 -3.47 18.11 8.49
CA GLY A 61 -4.29 17.93 7.29
C GLY A 61 -3.85 16.81 6.34
N LYS A 62 -2.92 15.93 6.72
CA LYS A 62 -2.48 14.79 5.87
C LYS A 62 -3.63 13.97 5.30
N THR A 63 -4.59 13.55 6.15
CA THR A 63 -5.76 12.79 5.71
C THR A 63 -6.59 13.57 4.69
N LYS A 64 -6.74 14.89 4.85
CA LYS A 64 -7.44 15.74 3.88
C LYS A 64 -6.68 15.85 2.56
N SER A 65 -5.35 15.94 2.60
CA SER A 65 -4.53 15.90 1.39
C SER A 65 -4.67 14.56 0.66
N LEU A 66 -4.69 13.44 1.38
CA LEU A 66 -4.89 12.11 0.80
C LEU A 66 -6.29 11.94 0.20
N GLN A 67 -7.34 12.45 0.86
CA GLN A 67 -8.70 12.48 0.31
C GLN A 67 -8.74 13.25 -1.01
N VAL A 68 -8.26 14.50 -1.03
CA VAL A 68 -8.22 15.34 -2.24
C VAL A 68 -7.42 14.67 -3.38
N LEU A 69 -6.31 14.01 -3.05
CA LEU A 69 -5.53 13.25 -4.03
C LEU A 69 -6.31 12.06 -4.60
N ALA A 70 -6.96 11.27 -3.75
CA ALA A 70 -7.74 10.10 -4.16
C ALA A 70 -8.97 10.49 -5.01
N GLU A 71 -9.68 11.54 -4.62
CA GLU A 71 -10.84 12.10 -5.33
C GLU A 71 -10.48 12.51 -6.76
N GLN A 72 -9.38 13.26 -6.92
CA GLN A 72 -8.93 13.72 -8.23
C GLN A 72 -8.38 12.59 -9.09
N LEU A 73 -7.67 11.63 -8.50
CA LEU A 73 -7.20 10.44 -9.23
C LEU A 73 -8.38 9.59 -9.71
N SER A 74 -9.36 9.35 -8.85
CA SER A 74 -10.59 8.64 -9.20
C SER A 74 -11.29 9.37 -10.35
N THR A 75 -11.45 10.69 -10.27
CA THR A 75 -12.04 11.52 -11.35
C THR A 75 -11.27 11.38 -12.66
N ALA A 76 -9.94 11.33 -12.60
CA ALA A 76 -9.09 11.12 -13.76
C ALA A 76 -9.07 9.69 -14.30
N GLY A 77 -9.85 8.77 -13.72
CA GLY A 77 -9.89 7.36 -14.09
C GLY A 77 -8.61 6.62 -13.70
N VAL A 78 -7.99 6.99 -12.58
CA VAL A 78 -6.86 6.29 -11.96
C VAL A 78 -7.38 5.60 -10.70
N PRO A 79 -7.41 4.26 -10.66
CA PRO A 79 -7.73 3.52 -9.45
C PRO A 79 -6.72 3.82 -8.33
N VAL A 80 -7.19 3.82 -7.09
CA VAL A 80 -6.37 4.14 -5.91
C VAL A 80 -6.56 3.06 -4.86
N VAL A 81 -5.47 2.55 -4.32
CA VAL A 81 -5.50 1.61 -3.20
C VAL A 81 -4.97 2.34 -1.98
N MET A 82 -5.72 2.33 -0.88
CA MET A 82 -5.33 3.03 0.35
C MET A 82 -5.55 2.16 1.57
N ALA A 83 -4.61 2.22 2.50
CA ALA A 83 -4.81 1.74 3.86
C ALA A 83 -5.69 2.71 4.65
N ASP A 84 -6.87 2.29 5.11
CA ASP A 84 -7.70 3.09 6.02
C ASP A 84 -7.57 2.59 7.45
N VAL A 85 -6.43 2.91 8.08
CA VAL A 85 -6.10 2.43 9.43
C VAL A 85 -7.02 3.03 10.49
N LYS A 86 -7.56 4.22 10.24
CA LYS A 86 -8.35 4.99 11.21
C LYS A 86 -9.85 5.03 10.89
N GLY A 87 -10.26 4.53 9.72
CA GLY A 87 -11.63 4.65 9.21
C GLY A 87 -11.95 6.05 8.68
N ASP A 88 -10.94 6.92 8.55
CA ASP A 88 -11.12 8.33 8.18
C ASP A 88 -11.36 8.51 6.67
N LEU A 89 -11.06 7.50 5.84
CA LEU A 89 -11.16 7.56 4.38
C LEU A 89 -12.48 6.97 3.85
N SER A 90 -13.15 6.12 4.63
CA SER A 90 -14.45 5.51 4.30
C SER A 90 -15.53 6.50 3.83
N GLY A 91 -15.45 7.75 4.30
CA GLY A 91 -16.34 8.85 3.91
C GLY A 91 -16.31 9.21 2.42
N LEU A 92 -15.25 8.84 1.68
CA LEU A 92 -15.12 9.05 0.23
C LEU A 92 -16.27 8.40 -0.58
N SER A 93 -16.94 7.40 -0.01
CA SER A 93 -18.06 6.69 -0.62
C SER A 93 -19.35 7.53 -0.71
N ARG A 94 -19.42 8.66 0.00
CA ARG A 94 -20.62 9.50 0.10
C ARG A 94 -20.31 10.95 -0.28
N PRO A 95 -21.31 11.69 -0.80
CA PRO A 95 -21.18 13.14 -0.96
C PRO A 95 -20.79 13.79 0.38
N GLY A 96 -19.74 14.61 0.36
CA GLY A 96 -19.28 15.34 1.53
C GLY A 96 -20.31 16.34 2.06
N GLU A 97 -20.32 16.56 3.37
CA GLU A 97 -21.20 17.56 3.97
C GLU A 97 -20.63 18.97 3.75
N PRO A 98 -21.44 19.94 3.29
CA PRO A 98 -21.01 21.32 3.17
C PRO A 98 -20.78 21.94 4.55
N GLY A 99 -19.90 22.94 4.63
CA GLY A 99 -19.69 23.71 5.85
C GLY A 99 -18.75 24.89 5.64
N ASP A 100 -18.73 25.83 6.59
CA ASP A 100 -18.01 27.10 6.47
C ASP A 100 -16.51 26.91 6.15
N LYS A 101 -15.86 25.90 6.75
CA LYS A 101 -14.45 25.60 6.48
C LYS A 101 -14.21 25.10 5.05
N VAL A 102 -15.14 24.32 4.50
CA VAL A 102 -15.05 23.81 3.13
C VAL A 102 -15.30 24.94 2.14
N ALA A 103 -16.34 25.75 2.38
CA ALA A 103 -16.66 26.91 1.57
C ALA A 103 -15.52 27.94 1.56
N GLN A 104 -14.93 28.24 2.73
CA GLN A 104 -13.78 29.13 2.83
C GLN A 104 -12.57 28.57 2.07
N ARG A 105 -12.25 27.29 2.26
CA ARG A 105 -11.14 26.66 1.55
C ARG A 105 -11.34 26.73 0.04
N ALA A 106 -12.52 26.36 -0.45
CA ALA A 106 -12.83 26.40 -1.89
C ALA A 106 -12.73 27.82 -2.46
N ALA A 107 -13.13 28.84 -1.69
CA ALA A 107 -12.93 30.23 -2.08
C ALA A 107 -11.44 30.62 -2.11
N ASP A 108 -10.66 30.21 -1.10
CA ASP A 108 -9.23 30.50 -1.01
C ASP A 108 -8.44 29.83 -2.15
N THR A 109 -8.80 28.60 -2.52
CA THR A 109 -8.14 27.83 -3.59
C THR A 109 -8.73 28.07 -4.97
N GLY A 110 -9.89 28.73 -5.06
CA GLY A 110 -10.61 28.88 -6.32
C GLY A 110 -11.13 27.54 -6.87
N ASP A 111 -11.38 26.57 -5.99
CA ASP A 111 -11.90 25.25 -6.34
C ASP A 111 -13.43 25.33 -6.57
N ASP A 112 -13.91 24.62 -7.58
CA ASP A 112 -15.34 24.41 -7.86
C ASP A 112 -15.91 23.23 -7.06
N TRP A 113 -15.55 23.16 -5.78
CA TRP A 113 -15.88 22.01 -4.94
C TRP A 113 -17.38 21.76 -4.88
N ALA A 114 -17.77 20.52 -5.18
CA ALA A 114 -19.13 20.03 -5.08
C ALA A 114 -19.17 18.72 -4.28
N PRO A 115 -20.15 18.53 -3.37
CA PRO A 115 -20.37 17.25 -2.70
C PRO A 115 -20.45 16.08 -3.67
N THR A 116 -19.45 15.21 -3.66
CA THR A 116 -19.34 14.09 -4.60
C THR A 116 -18.99 12.82 -3.85
N GLY A 117 -19.75 11.75 -4.10
CA GLY A 117 -19.39 10.39 -3.68
C GLY A 117 -18.61 9.68 -4.79
N TYR A 118 -17.59 8.92 -4.41
CA TYR A 118 -16.69 8.22 -5.32
C TYR A 118 -16.94 6.71 -5.31
N PRO A 119 -16.57 5.97 -6.38
CA PRO A 119 -16.67 4.51 -6.37
C PRO A 119 -15.66 3.94 -5.38
N VAL A 120 -16.13 3.55 -4.20
CA VAL A 120 -15.30 3.00 -3.13
C VAL A 120 -15.62 1.53 -2.95
N GLU A 121 -14.56 0.73 -2.79
CA GLU A 121 -14.66 -0.67 -2.39
C GLU A 121 -13.90 -0.91 -1.10
N PHE A 122 -14.48 -1.72 -0.22
CA PHE A 122 -13.93 -2.02 1.08
C PHE A 122 -13.40 -3.45 1.08
N LEU A 123 -12.10 -3.60 1.38
CA LEU A 123 -11.44 -4.89 1.53
C LEU A 123 -11.07 -5.09 3.00
N SER A 124 -11.07 -6.33 3.45
CA SER A 124 -10.73 -6.70 4.84
C SER A 124 -9.76 -7.86 4.87
N LEU A 125 -8.74 -7.81 5.72
CA LEU A 125 -7.89 -8.97 5.95
C LEU A 125 -8.65 -10.03 6.74
N GLY A 126 -8.77 -11.22 6.17
CA GLY A 126 -9.54 -12.29 6.77
C GLY A 126 -11.05 -12.01 6.80
N THR A 127 -11.80 -12.82 7.52
CA THR A 127 -13.27 -12.89 7.41
C THR A 127 -14.02 -12.06 8.45
N ASP A 128 -13.33 -11.44 9.40
CA ASP A 128 -13.96 -10.74 10.53
C ASP A 128 -14.19 -9.24 10.28
N GLY A 129 -13.71 -8.72 9.14
CA GLY A 129 -13.93 -7.33 8.75
C GLY A 129 -15.28 -7.10 8.07
N ILE A 130 -15.62 -5.84 7.83
CA ILE A 130 -16.88 -5.44 7.20
C ILE A 130 -16.80 -5.39 5.66
N GLY A 131 -15.58 -5.40 5.12
CA GLY A 131 -15.31 -5.41 3.68
C GLY A 131 -15.26 -6.82 3.10
N VAL A 132 -14.97 -6.89 1.80
CA VAL A 132 -14.75 -8.17 1.11
C VAL A 132 -13.47 -8.81 1.65
N PRO A 133 -13.53 -10.05 2.15
CA PRO A 133 -12.36 -10.72 2.71
C PRO A 133 -11.35 -11.02 1.60
N VAL A 134 -10.12 -10.55 1.79
CA VAL A 134 -9.00 -10.86 0.91
C VAL A 134 -8.10 -11.92 1.50
N ARG A 135 -7.52 -12.73 0.63
CA ARG A 135 -6.60 -13.81 0.99
C ARG A 135 -5.35 -13.79 0.13
N ALA A 136 -4.31 -14.40 0.65
CA ALA A 136 -3.08 -14.71 -0.05
C ALA A 136 -2.67 -16.15 0.28
N THR A 137 -2.06 -16.87 -0.65
CA THR A 137 -1.48 -18.18 -0.35
C THR A 137 -0.16 -18.03 0.41
N ILE A 138 0.23 -19.02 1.21
CA ILE A 138 1.55 -19.00 1.88
C ILE A 138 2.68 -18.94 0.85
N THR A 139 2.54 -19.66 -0.27
CA THR A 139 3.52 -19.64 -1.37
C THR A 139 3.68 -18.25 -1.97
N SER A 140 2.60 -17.54 -2.30
CA SER A 140 2.68 -16.19 -2.89
C SER A 140 3.21 -15.16 -1.88
N PHE A 141 2.87 -15.31 -0.60
CA PHE A 141 3.34 -14.43 0.46
C PHE A 141 4.86 -14.55 0.64
N GLY A 142 5.38 -15.77 0.53
CA GLY A 142 6.80 -16.04 0.53
C GLY A 142 7.47 -15.94 1.91
N PRO A 143 8.71 -16.39 2.04
CA PRO A 143 9.38 -16.56 3.33
C PRO A 143 9.78 -15.23 3.98
N ILE A 144 10.11 -14.19 3.22
CA ILE A 144 10.59 -12.90 3.75
C ILE A 144 9.43 -12.16 4.45
N LEU A 145 8.32 -11.99 3.76
CA LEU A 145 7.12 -11.35 4.30
C LEU A 145 6.56 -12.16 5.47
N LEU A 146 6.46 -13.49 5.33
CA LEU A 146 5.97 -14.35 6.40
C LEU A 146 6.87 -14.28 7.65
N SER A 147 8.19 -14.17 7.48
CA SER A 147 9.13 -14.00 8.61
C SER A 147 8.87 -12.72 9.38
N LYS A 148 8.50 -11.63 8.71
CA LYS A 148 8.13 -10.36 9.35
C LYS A 148 6.85 -10.50 10.18
N VAL A 149 5.82 -11.15 9.64
CA VAL A 149 4.56 -11.43 10.37
C VAL A 149 4.79 -12.31 11.59
N LEU A 150 5.66 -13.31 11.47
CA LEU A 150 5.98 -14.26 12.53
C LEU A 150 6.99 -13.72 13.56
N GLY A 151 7.55 -12.52 13.36
CA GLY A 151 8.56 -11.94 14.25
C GLY A 151 9.87 -12.73 14.29
N LEU A 152 10.24 -13.34 13.15
CA LEU A 152 11.43 -14.19 13.06
C LEU A 152 12.71 -13.35 12.97
N ASN A 153 13.78 -13.86 13.60
CA ASN A 153 15.12 -13.31 13.41
C ASN A 153 15.78 -13.82 12.13
N GLN A 154 16.95 -13.28 11.78
CA GLN A 154 17.66 -13.61 10.54
C GLN A 154 17.96 -15.11 10.35
N THR A 155 18.29 -15.83 11.43
CA THR A 155 18.55 -17.28 11.36
C THR A 155 17.27 -18.07 11.08
N GLN A 156 16.16 -17.65 11.68
CA GLN A 156 14.84 -18.25 11.48
C GLN A 156 14.28 -17.91 10.09
N GLU A 157 14.46 -16.68 9.61
CA GLU A 157 14.11 -16.24 8.25
C GLU A 157 14.84 -17.08 7.20
N SER A 158 16.17 -17.24 7.35
CA SER A 158 16.98 -18.08 6.47
C SER A 158 16.51 -19.54 6.49
N THR A 159 16.20 -20.07 7.68
CA THR A 159 15.62 -21.41 7.83
C THR A 159 14.28 -21.55 7.13
N LEU A 160 13.39 -20.56 7.27
CA LEU A 160 12.10 -20.55 6.60
C LEU A 160 12.27 -20.52 5.08
N GLY A 161 13.22 -19.72 4.57
CA GLY A 161 13.58 -19.69 3.15
C GLY A 161 14.00 -21.06 2.61
N LEU A 162 14.81 -21.81 3.36
CA LEU A 162 15.21 -23.17 2.96
C LEU A 162 14.03 -24.15 2.95
N ILE A 163 13.10 -24.02 3.88
CA ILE A 163 11.88 -24.84 3.93
C ILE A 163 11.00 -24.56 2.70
N PHE A 164 10.80 -23.28 2.36
CA PHE A 164 10.08 -22.87 1.16
C PHE A 164 10.75 -23.40 -0.11
N HIS A 165 12.07 -23.28 -0.20
CA HIS A 165 12.82 -23.80 -1.34
C HIS A 165 12.66 -25.32 -1.51
N TRP A 166 12.66 -26.07 -0.41
CA TRP A 166 12.41 -27.51 -0.45
C TRP A 166 10.99 -27.82 -0.94
N ALA A 167 9.97 -27.12 -0.42
CA ALA A 167 8.58 -27.33 -0.84
C ALA A 167 8.41 -27.07 -2.35
N ASP A 168 9.02 -26.00 -2.87
CA ASP A 168 9.04 -25.67 -4.30
C ASP A 168 9.70 -26.78 -5.14
N GLN A 169 10.86 -27.31 -4.71
CA GLN A 169 11.53 -28.44 -5.39
C GLN A 169 10.68 -29.72 -5.42
N GLN A 170 9.82 -29.92 -4.43
CA GLN A 170 8.89 -31.06 -4.39
C GLN A 170 7.57 -30.80 -5.13
N GLY A 171 7.37 -29.59 -5.67
CA GLY A 171 6.11 -29.20 -6.30
C GLY A 171 4.94 -29.14 -5.32
N LEU A 172 5.20 -28.76 -4.06
CA LEU A 172 4.21 -28.65 -2.99
C LEU A 172 3.76 -27.19 -2.83
N PRO A 173 2.64 -26.77 -3.44
CA PRO A 173 2.07 -25.46 -3.15
C PRO A 173 1.63 -25.41 -1.69
N LEU A 174 1.94 -24.29 -1.02
CA LEU A 174 1.55 -24.03 0.36
C LEU A 174 0.40 -23.01 0.31
N LEU A 175 -0.83 -23.47 0.51
CA LEU A 175 -2.01 -22.62 0.42
C LEU A 175 -2.22 -21.90 1.75
N ASP A 176 -2.16 -22.65 2.85
CA ASP A 176 -2.48 -22.14 4.19
C ASP A 176 -1.40 -22.45 5.24
N LEU A 177 -1.62 -21.99 6.46
CA LEU A 177 -0.71 -22.23 7.60
C LEU A 177 -0.56 -23.72 7.94
N LYS A 178 -1.56 -24.55 7.63
CA LYS A 178 -1.55 -26.00 7.92
C LYS A 178 -0.63 -26.73 6.95
N ASP A 179 -0.57 -26.31 5.70
CA ASP A 179 0.37 -26.86 4.71
C ASP A 179 1.81 -26.63 5.15
N LEU A 180 2.17 -25.37 5.47
CA LEU A 180 3.51 -25.04 5.94
C LEU A 180 3.84 -25.77 7.25
N ARG A 181 2.89 -25.86 8.19
CA ARG A 181 3.07 -26.63 9.42
C ARG A 181 3.36 -28.11 9.11
N SER A 182 2.64 -28.70 8.16
CA SER A 182 2.81 -30.11 7.77
C SER A 182 4.19 -30.35 7.15
N VAL A 183 4.66 -29.43 6.30
CA VAL A 183 6.02 -29.48 5.75
C VAL A 183 7.08 -29.42 6.85
N ILE A 184 6.95 -28.49 7.80
CA ILE A 184 7.91 -28.37 8.91
C ILE A 184 7.91 -29.63 9.78
N GLN A 185 6.73 -30.18 10.07
CA GLN A 185 6.59 -31.42 10.84
C GLN A 185 7.22 -32.61 10.11
N PHE A 186 6.99 -32.75 8.81
CA PHE A 186 7.62 -33.79 7.99
C PHE A 186 9.15 -33.68 8.03
N LEU A 187 9.70 -32.49 7.74
CA LEU A 187 11.14 -32.24 7.69
C LEU A 187 11.83 -32.47 9.05
N THR A 188 11.14 -32.23 10.15
CA THR A 188 11.66 -32.45 11.51
C THR A 188 11.40 -33.87 12.04
N GLY A 189 10.51 -34.62 11.41
CA GLY A 189 10.22 -36.02 11.68
C GLY A 189 11.32 -36.97 11.19
N ASP A 190 11.19 -38.25 11.55
CA ASP A 190 12.24 -39.24 11.28
C ASP A 190 12.50 -39.46 9.78
N GLU A 191 11.45 -39.41 8.96
CA GLU A 191 11.53 -39.56 7.51
C GLU A 191 12.14 -38.34 6.80
N GLY A 192 11.84 -37.13 7.26
CA GLY A 192 12.30 -35.88 6.64
C GLY A 192 13.67 -35.39 7.13
N LYS A 193 14.16 -35.86 8.29
CA LYS A 193 15.47 -35.48 8.85
C LYS A 193 16.65 -35.56 7.87
N PRO A 194 16.78 -36.61 7.03
CA PRO A 194 17.85 -36.67 6.03
C PRO A 194 17.76 -35.55 4.99
N GLN A 195 16.54 -35.19 4.57
CA GLN A 195 16.29 -34.13 3.61
C GLN A 195 16.56 -32.76 4.23
N LEU A 196 16.11 -32.55 5.47
CA LEU A 196 16.41 -31.34 6.24
C LEU A 196 17.91 -31.12 6.45
N LYS A 197 18.68 -32.20 6.67
CA LYS A 197 20.15 -32.14 6.72
C LYS A 197 20.77 -31.72 5.39
N ALA A 198 20.23 -32.23 4.27
CA ALA A 198 20.72 -31.90 2.94
C ALA A 198 20.51 -30.41 2.58
N LEU A 199 19.51 -29.74 3.19
CA LEU A 199 19.22 -28.32 2.98
C LEU A 199 20.23 -27.35 3.62
N GLY A 200 21.20 -27.83 4.41
CA GLY A 200 22.29 -27.00 4.94
C GLY A 200 22.11 -26.56 6.39
N ALA A 201 22.17 -27.53 7.32
CA ALA A 201 22.25 -27.31 8.77
C ALA A 201 21.05 -26.56 9.39
N VAL A 202 19.84 -26.77 8.89
CA VAL A 202 18.62 -26.35 9.59
C VAL A 202 18.52 -27.08 10.93
N SER A 203 18.55 -26.34 12.03
CA SER A 203 18.38 -26.94 13.36
C SER A 203 16.92 -27.25 13.63
N THR A 204 16.65 -28.43 14.18
CA THR A 204 15.29 -28.83 14.63
C THR A 204 14.74 -27.85 15.67
N THR A 205 15.63 -27.23 16.46
CA THR A 205 15.26 -26.19 17.43
C THR A 205 14.70 -24.95 16.74
N THR A 206 15.34 -24.47 15.67
CA THR A 206 14.87 -23.31 14.89
C THR A 206 13.52 -23.60 14.25
N ALA A 207 13.37 -24.78 13.63
CA ALA A 207 12.10 -25.22 13.06
C ALA A 207 10.98 -25.28 14.11
N GLY A 208 11.28 -25.74 15.34
CA GLY A 208 10.32 -25.74 16.45
C GLY A 208 9.95 -24.34 16.97
N VAL A 209 10.81 -23.32 16.79
CA VAL A 209 10.43 -21.92 17.06
C VAL A 209 9.44 -21.41 16.01
N ILE A 210 9.73 -21.66 14.73
CA ILE A 210 8.85 -21.27 13.61
C ILE A 210 7.47 -21.94 13.76
N LEU A 211 7.44 -23.24 14.07
CA LEU A 211 6.19 -23.98 14.27
C LEU A 211 5.31 -23.35 15.37
N ARG A 212 5.91 -22.91 16.49
CA ARG A 212 5.19 -22.24 17.56
C ARG A 212 4.68 -20.86 17.14
N ALA A 213 5.48 -20.11 16.38
CA ALA A 213 5.04 -18.83 15.84
C ALA A 213 3.83 -19.00 14.90
N LEU A 214 3.83 -20.04 14.05
CA LEU A 214 2.70 -20.38 13.18
C LEU A 214 1.44 -20.75 13.98
N VAL A 215 1.58 -21.56 15.03
CA VAL A 215 0.45 -21.92 15.92
C VAL A 215 -0.12 -20.70 16.63
N ASN A 216 0.74 -19.79 17.11
CA ASN A 216 0.29 -18.55 17.73
C ASN A 216 -0.47 -17.68 16.72
N LEU A 217 0.07 -17.54 15.50
CA LEU A 217 -0.56 -16.79 14.41
C LEU A 217 -1.93 -17.37 14.01
N GLU A 218 -2.06 -18.70 13.95
CA GLU A 218 -3.34 -19.39 13.71
C GLU A 218 -4.33 -19.20 14.86
N ALA A 219 -3.89 -19.33 16.12
CA ALA A 219 -4.74 -19.09 17.30
C ALA A 219 -5.25 -17.64 17.37
N GLU A 220 -4.52 -16.75 16.71
CA GLU A 220 -4.83 -15.36 16.52
C GLU A 220 -5.86 -15.14 15.37
N GLY A 221 -6.19 -16.14 14.55
CA GLY A 221 -7.22 -16.04 13.49
C GLY A 221 -6.67 -15.60 12.13
N ALA A 222 -5.35 -15.65 11.94
CA ALA A 222 -4.70 -15.39 10.67
C ALA A 222 -4.96 -16.47 9.60
N ASP A 223 -5.46 -17.64 10.00
CA ASP A 223 -5.85 -18.72 9.09
C ASP A 223 -6.98 -18.32 8.14
N THR A 224 -7.79 -17.32 8.51
CA THR A 224 -8.83 -16.76 7.64
C THR A 224 -8.28 -15.94 6.47
N PHE A 225 -7.03 -15.47 6.58
CA PHE A 225 -6.31 -14.68 5.58
C PHE A 225 -5.47 -15.55 4.64
N PHE A 226 -4.90 -16.66 5.11
CA PHE A 226 -4.09 -17.53 4.25
C PHE A 226 -4.94 -18.60 3.55
N GLY A 227 -4.93 -18.60 2.21
CA GLY A 227 -5.63 -19.59 1.40
C GLY A 227 -6.20 -19.03 0.10
N GLU A 228 -7.12 -19.77 -0.50
CA GLU A 228 -7.80 -19.43 -1.75
C GLU A 228 -9.27 -19.03 -1.52
N PRO A 229 -9.91 -18.26 -2.43
CA PRO A 229 -9.31 -17.61 -3.60
C PRO A 229 -8.40 -16.44 -3.19
N GLU A 230 -7.26 -16.34 -3.85
CA GLU A 230 -6.29 -15.26 -3.66
C GLU A 230 -6.78 -13.96 -4.32
N LEU A 231 -6.41 -12.81 -3.76
CA LEU A 231 -6.70 -11.50 -4.37
C LEU A 231 -5.98 -11.39 -5.73
N GLU A 232 -6.72 -11.10 -6.80
CA GLU A 232 -6.13 -10.87 -8.11
C GLU A 232 -5.76 -9.38 -8.28
N PRO A 233 -4.53 -9.04 -8.73
CA PRO A 233 -4.13 -7.65 -8.97
C PRO A 233 -5.03 -6.89 -9.93
N ALA A 234 -5.68 -7.58 -10.87
CA ALA A 234 -6.63 -6.99 -11.80
C ALA A 234 -7.85 -6.39 -11.10
N ASP A 235 -8.25 -6.93 -9.95
CA ASP A 235 -9.40 -6.43 -9.18
C ASP A 235 -9.17 -5.02 -8.66
N LEU A 236 -7.91 -4.63 -8.46
CA LEU A 236 -7.49 -3.30 -7.97
C LEU A 236 -7.39 -2.24 -9.07
N LEU A 237 -7.49 -2.63 -10.36
CA LEU A 237 -7.29 -1.72 -11.50
C LEU A 237 -8.61 -1.24 -12.12
N ARG A 238 -9.73 -1.46 -11.43
CA ARG A 238 -11.07 -1.24 -12.00
C ARG A 238 -11.45 0.23 -12.08
N VAL A 239 -12.28 0.52 -13.09
CA VAL A 239 -12.98 1.80 -13.25
C VAL A 239 -14.49 1.54 -13.23
N ASP A 240 -15.26 2.49 -12.71
CA ASP A 240 -16.72 2.43 -12.72
C ASP A 240 -17.31 2.71 -14.11
N ALA A 241 -18.63 2.57 -14.23
CA ALA A 241 -19.34 2.81 -15.50
C ALA A 241 -19.24 4.26 -16.01
N SER A 242 -18.85 5.21 -15.15
CA SER A 242 -18.61 6.61 -15.52
C SER A 242 -17.14 6.90 -15.90
N GLY A 243 -16.27 5.89 -15.85
CA GLY A 243 -14.84 6.01 -16.15
C GLY A 243 -14.00 6.46 -14.96
N ARG A 244 -14.57 6.56 -13.76
CA ARG A 244 -13.83 6.93 -12.54
C ARG A 244 -13.08 5.73 -11.98
N GLY A 245 -11.84 5.94 -11.54
CA GLY A 245 -11.03 4.91 -10.91
C GLY A 245 -11.62 4.48 -9.57
N VAL A 246 -11.74 3.17 -9.34
CA VAL A 246 -12.21 2.64 -8.06
C VAL A 246 -11.19 2.98 -6.96
N ILE A 247 -11.68 3.48 -5.83
CA ILE A 247 -10.90 3.72 -4.62
C ILE A 247 -11.09 2.49 -3.72
N THR A 248 -10.07 1.65 -3.65
CA THR A 248 -10.05 0.47 -2.79
C THR A 248 -9.47 0.85 -1.43
N LEU A 249 -10.31 0.77 -0.40
CA LEU A 249 -9.93 0.99 0.98
C LEU A 249 -9.70 -0.36 1.67
N LEU A 250 -8.48 -0.57 2.11
CA LEU A 250 -8.11 -1.72 2.93
C LEU A 250 -8.30 -1.34 4.39
N GLU A 251 -9.34 -1.91 4.98
CA GLU A 251 -9.69 -1.65 6.36
C GLU A 251 -8.96 -2.60 7.30
N LEU A 252 -8.55 -2.05 8.44
CA LEU A 252 -8.27 -2.82 9.63
C LEU A 252 -9.62 -3.06 10.32
N GLY A 253 -10.17 -4.27 10.20
CA GLY A 253 -11.33 -4.69 10.99
C GLY A 253 -10.99 -4.77 12.49
N SER A 254 -11.53 -5.75 13.21
CA SER A 254 -11.07 -6.10 14.57
C SER A 254 -9.55 -6.39 14.64
N GLN A 255 -8.90 -6.58 13.49
CA GLN A 255 -7.47 -6.72 13.30
C GLN A 255 -6.63 -5.44 13.52
N ALA A 256 -7.21 -4.34 14.02
CA ALA A 256 -6.43 -3.19 14.55
C ALA A 256 -5.31 -3.63 15.54
N ALA A 257 -5.41 -4.83 16.12
CA ALA A 257 -4.38 -5.46 16.93
C ALA A 257 -3.14 -6.00 16.17
N ARG A 258 -3.14 -6.07 14.82
CA ARG A 258 -2.02 -6.60 14.00
C ARG A 258 -1.46 -5.63 12.95
N PRO A 259 -0.88 -4.48 13.35
CA PRO A 259 -0.28 -3.53 12.42
C PRO A 259 0.76 -4.14 11.48
N VAL A 260 1.55 -5.12 11.97
CA VAL A 260 2.61 -5.77 11.17
C VAL A 260 2.03 -6.65 10.07
N MET A 261 0.96 -7.39 10.36
CA MET A 261 0.31 -8.25 9.36
C MET A 261 -0.28 -7.41 8.23
N PHE A 262 -0.96 -6.33 8.61
CA PHE A 262 -1.52 -5.37 7.67
C PHE A 262 -0.45 -4.71 6.78
N SER A 263 0.62 -4.17 7.37
CA SER A 263 1.68 -3.52 6.61
C SER A 263 2.41 -4.50 5.68
N THR A 264 2.63 -5.74 6.15
CA THR A 264 3.23 -6.80 5.33
C THR A 264 2.31 -7.22 4.19
N PHE A 265 1.00 -7.28 4.41
CA PHE A 265 0.02 -7.56 3.35
C PHE A 265 0.02 -6.49 2.27
N LEU A 266 0.04 -5.20 2.64
CA LEU A 266 0.13 -4.14 1.63
C LEU A 266 1.41 -4.25 0.79
N MET A 267 2.52 -4.66 1.41
CA MET A 267 3.76 -4.95 0.67
C MET A 267 3.63 -6.17 -0.24
N TRP A 268 2.93 -7.21 0.20
CA TRP A 268 2.59 -8.34 -0.65
C TRP A 268 1.78 -7.90 -1.87
N VAL A 269 0.72 -7.11 -1.70
CA VAL A 269 -0.08 -6.59 -2.82
C VAL A 269 0.80 -5.82 -3.80
N LEU A 270 1.69 -4.97 -3.31
CA LEU A 270 2.60 -4.21 -4.16
C LEU A 270 3.60 -5.11 -4.90
N ALA A 271 4.14 -6.14 -4.23
CA ALA A 271 5.02 -7.12 -4.86
C ALA A 271 4.29 -7.94 -5.93
N ASP A 272 3.03 -8.32 -5.67
CA ASP A 272 2.22 -9.10 -6.59
C ASP A 272 1.78 -8.26 -7.81
N LEU A 273 1.47 -6.98 -7.62
CA LEU A 273 1.32 -6.03 -8.74
C LEU A 273 2.61 -5.95 -9.58
N PHE A 274 3.79 -6.01 -8.97
CA PHE A 274 5.05 -5.97 -9.71
C PHE A 274 5.28 -7.22 -10.55
N THR A 275 5.00 -8.40 -10.01
CA THR A 275 5.20 -9.68 -10.70
C THR A 275 4.18 -9.88 -11.83
N THR A 276 2.94 -9.46 -11.64
CA THR A 276 1.83 -9.75 -12.56
C THR A 276 1.63 -8.71 -13.66
N LEU A 277 1.87 -7.42 -13.39
CA LEU A 277 1.61 -6.39 -14.37
C LEU A 277 2.63 -6.39 -15.51
N PRO A 278 2.21 -6.07 -16.76
CA PRO A 278 3.14 -5.88 -17.85
C PRO A 278 3.92 -4.58 -17.68
N GLU A 279 5.15 -4.56 -18.19
CA GLU A 279 5.92 -3.32 -18.30
C GLU A 279 5.26 -2.35 -19.27
N VAL A 280 5.41 -1.07 -18.99
CA VAL A 280 4.88 0.04 -19.78
C VAL A 280 5.93 1.12 -19.96
N GLY A 281 5.83 1.84 -21.09
CA GLY A 281 6.61 3.05 -21.32
C GLY A 281 6.02 4.26 -20.62
N ASP A 282 6.19 5.43 -21.22
CA ASP A 282 5.63 6.67 -20.69
C ASP A 282 4.10 6.68 -20.82
N LEU A 283 3.43 6.92 -19.70
CA LEU A 283 1.98 7.02 -19.61
C LEU A 283 1.57 8.46 -19.28
N GLU A 284 0.43 8.90 -19.82
CA GLU A 284 -0.16 10.20 -19.48
C GLU A 284 -0.69 10.23 -18.03
N LYS A 285 -1.02 9.07 -17.48
CA LYS A 285 -1.45 8.86 -16.08
C LYS A 285 -1.03 7.46 -15.61
N PRO A 286 -0.81 7.25 -14.30
CA PRO A 286 -0.55 5.92 -13.76
C PRO A 286 -1.75 4.98 -13.96
N LYS A 287 -1.47 3.67 -14.00
CA LYS A 287 -2.50 2.62 -13.97
C LYS A 287 -3.15 2.45 -12.60
N LEU A 288 -2.40 2.79 -11.55
CA LEU A 288 -2.79 2.63 -10.16
C LEU A 288 -1.94 3.58 -9.31
N VAL A 289 -2.51 4.14 -8.25
CA VAL A 289 -1.73 4.77 -7.17
C VAL A 289 -2.00 4.03 -5.86
N PHE A 290 -0.92 3.54 -5.24
CA PHE A 290 -0.96 2.87 -3.95
C PHE A 290 -0.55 3.86 -2.85
N VAL A 291 -1.37 3.99 -1.81
CA VAL A 291 -1.15 4.93 -0.71
C VAL A 291 -0.96 4.16 0.59
N PHE A 292 0.22 4.33 1.18
CA PHE A 292 0.53 3.83 2.51
C PHE A 292 0.26 4.94 3.53
N ASP A 293 -0.92 4.94 4.15
CA ASP A 293 -1.13 5.74 5.36
C ASP A 293 -0.38 5.13 6.55
N GLU A 294 0.22 5.98 7.37
CA GLU A 294 1.11 5.58 8.46
C GLU A 294 2.27 4.66 8.01
N ALA A 295 2.97 5.08 6.94
CA ALA A 295 4.08 4.35 6.33
C ALA A 295 5.17 3.89 7.31
N HIS A 296 5.34 4.55 8.46
CA HIS A 296 6.27 4.16 9.51
C HIS A 296 6.02 2.73 10.06
N LEU A 297 4.79 2.21 9.96
CA LEU A 297 4.44 0.86 10.36
C LEU A 297 5.08 -0.23 9.49
N LEU A 298 5.48 0.11 8.26
CA LEU A 298 6.23 -0.79 7.38
C LEU A 298 7.67 -0.97 7.87
N PHE A 299 8.28 0.13 8.33
CA PHE A 299 9.72 0.19 8.57
C PHE A 299 10.13 -0.16 10.00
N THR A 300 9.18 -0.10 10.95
CA THR A 300 9.44 -0.42 12.37
C THR A 300 9.92 -1.87 12.50
N ASP A 301 11.09 -2.09 13.11
CA ASP A 301 11.75 -3.39 13.31
C ASP A 301 11.88 -4.24 12.03
N ALA A 302 11.99 -3.62 10.85
CA ALA A 302 12.15 -4.32 9.59
C ALA A 302 13.53 -5.01 9.50
N SER A 303 13.56 -6.26 9.01
CA SER A 303 14.83 -6.93 8.72
C SER A 303 15.52 -6.25 7.52
N LYS A 304 16.84 -6.42 7.40
CA LYS A 304 17.58 -5.86 6.26
C LYS A 304 17.03 -6.37 4.93
N ALA A 305 16.72 -7.66 4.85
CA ALA A 305 16.13 -8.27 3.66
C ALA A 305 14.77 -7.68 3.32
N PHE A 306 13.92 -7.43 4.32
CA PHE A 306 12.63 -6.75 4.12
C PHE A 306 12.81 -5.33 3.57
N LEU A 307 13.73 -4.54 4.14
CA LEU A 307 14.00 -3.19 3.64
C LEU A 307 14.52 -3.18 2.20
N GLU A 308 15.44 -4.09 1.87
CA GLU A 308 15.96 -4.27 0.51
C GLU A 308 14.82 -4.67 -0.47
N GLN A 309 13.90 -5.54 -0.05
CA GLN A 309 12.74 -5.92 -0.84
C GLN A 309 11.77 -4.75 -1.07
N VAL A 310 11.50 -3.95 -0.04
CA VAL A 310 10.65 -2.74 -0.15
C VAL A 310 11.29 -1.76 -1.13
N GLU A 311 12.58 -1.44 -0.96
CA GLU A 311 13.31 -0.52 -1.84
C GLU A 311 13.27 -1.00 -3.30
N GLN A 312 13.57 -2.28 -3.53
CA GLN A 312 13.55 -2.86 -4.86
C GLN A 312 12.15 -2.81 -5.49
N THR A 313 11.12 -3.20 -4.74
CA THR A 313 9.73 -3.23 -5.23
C THR A 313 9.26 -1.83 -5.61
N VAL A 314 9.46 -0.84 -4.72
CA VAL A 314 9.09 0.56 -4.98
C VAL A 314 9.86 1.10 -6.17
N LYS A 315 11.17 0.86 -6.26
CA LYS A 315 11.99 1.33 -7.38
C LYS A 315 11.54 0.76 -8.73
N LEU A 316 11.11 -0.49 -8.77
CA LEU A 316 10.78 -1.20 -10.00
C LEU A 316 9.31 -1.08 -10.40
N ILE A 317 8.37 -0.95 -9.46
CA ILE A 317 6.92 -0.91 -9.76
C ILE A 317 6.55 0.29 -10.66
N ARG A 318 7.36 1.35 -10.68
CA ARG A 318 7.21 2.45 -11.63
C ARG A 318 7.13 1.97 -13.08
N SER A 319 7.94 0.97 -13.48
CA SER A 319 7.93 0.45 -14.86
C SER A 319 6.64 -0.30 -15.20
N LYS A 320 5.80 -0.61 -14.21
CA LYS A 320 4.45 -1.18 -14.37
C LYS A 320 3.37 -0.11 -14.43
N GLY A 321 3.73 1.16 -14.29
CA GLY A 321 2.81 2.29 -14.30
C GLY A 321 2.11 2.52 -12.96
N VAL A 322 2.63 2.00 -11.85
CA VAL A 322 2.06 2.18 -10.51
C VAL A 322 2.82 3.26 -9.75
N GLY A 323 2.09 4.20 -9.16
CA GLY A 323 2.61 5.18 -8.21
C GLY A 323 2.49 4.68 -6.77
N VAL A 324 3.41 5.14 -5.91
CA VAL A 324 3.35 4.84 -4.47
C VAL A 324 3.44 6.14 -3.70
N VAL A 325 2.49 6.42 -2.82
CA VAL A 325 2.50 7.60 -1.95
C VAL A 325 2.64 7.15 -0.51
N PHE A 326 3.73 7.52 0.13
CA PHE A 326 3.94 7.28 1.56
C PHE A 326 3.41 8.46 2.36
N CYS A 327 2.56 8.21 3.34
CA CYS A 327 2.08 9.23 4.28
C CYS A 327 2.60 8.89 5.68
N THR A 328 3.27 9.83 6.34
CA THR A 328 3.86 9.58 7.66
C THR A 328 3.90 10.83 8.55
N GLN A 329 3.85 10.58 9.85
CA GLN A 329 4.09 11.58 10.90
C GLN A 329 5.54 11.59 11.37
N MET A 330 6.26 10.52 11.09
CA MET A 330 7.65 10.27 11.44
C MET A 330 8.41 10.06 10.12
N PRO A 331 8.84 11.16 9.46
CA PRO A 331 9.58 11.10 8.22
C PRO A 331 11.01 10.57 8.40
#